data_AF-A0A920E2I3-F1
#
_entry.id   AF-A0A920E2I3-F1
#
_cell.length_a   1.000
_cell.length_b   1.000
_cell.length_c   1.000
_cell.angle_alpha   90.00
_cell.angle_beta   90.00
_cell.angle_gamma   90.00
#
_symmetry.space_group_name_H-M   'P 1'
#
loop_
_entity.id
_entity.type
_entity.pdbx_description
1 polymer ?
#
loop_
_entity_poly.entity_id
_entity_poly.type
_entity_poly.pdbx_seq_one_letter_code
_entity_poly.pdbx_strand_id
1 'polypeptide(L)'
;MQADFHEYKKISNFINLIKNNEDLEFIIGSGFSESLEKELPLNLSLNKGNSIYLHKKIKSKKFFLDLKKNKICIPHWTLKKDISSNYLVKDFKSFGGNMINNYIKKIKLNKTQYFQKIIKGEHISIQFYSKDLDIKILSICKQLFRKDHCNPFIIESIVSKKFKRTYN
;
A
#
# COMPACT_ATOMS: atom_id res chain seq x y z
N MET A 1 -0.93 -16.99 4.26
CA MET A 1 -2.38 -16.90 4.02
C MET A 1 -2.61 -16.10 2.75
N GLN A 2 -2.86 -16.78 1.63
CA GLN A 2 -3.53 -16.15 0.49
C GLN A 2 -4.99 -15.94 0.91
N ALA A 3 -5.56 -14.77 0.67
CA ALA A 3 -6.98 -14.55 0.89
C ALA A 3 -7.77 -15.49 -0.03
N ASP A 4 -8.69 -16.27 0.54
CA ASP A 4 -9.54 -17.17 -0.23
C ASP A 4 -10.47 -16.35 -1.14
N PHE A 5 -10.39 -16.60 -2.44
CA PHE A 5 -11.14 -15.85 -3.44
C PHE A 5 -12.65 -16.17 -3.42
N HIS A 6 -13.08 -17.26 -2.77
CA HIS A 6 -14.49 -17.60 -2.60
C HIS A 6 -15.24 -16.68 -1.62
N GLU A 7 -14.53 -16.03 -0.70
CA GLU A 7 -15.14 -15.10 0.26
C GLU A 7 -15.48 -13.75 -0.38
N TYR A 8 -14.74 -13.30 -1.40
CA TYR A 8 -14.92 -11.95 -1.97
C TYR A 8 -16.27 -11.74 -2.63
N LYS A 9 -16.78 -12.73 -3.38
CA LYS A 9 -18.12 -12.64 -3.98
C LYS A 9 -19.21 -12.54 -2.91
N LYS A 10 -19.04 -13.24 -1.79
CA LYS A 10 -19.94 -13.15 -0.64
C LYS A 10 -19.87 -11.76 0.00
N ILE A 11 -18.67 -11.19 0.16
CA ILE A 11 -18.50 -9.84 0.73
C ILE A 11 -19.07 -8.78 -0.23
N SER A 12 -18.84 -8.89 -1.53
CA SER A 12 -19.43 -7.96 -2.52
C SER A 12 -20.96 -8.04 -2.55
N ASN A 13 -21.53 -9.24 -2.45
CA ASN A 13 -22.97 -9.43 -2.31
C ASN A 13 -23.50 -8.81 -1.02
N PHE A 14 -22.79 -8.99 0.11
CA PHE A 14 -23.17 -8.38 1.39
C PHE A 14 -23.14 -6.85 1.31
N ILE A 15 -22.07 -6.26 0.78
CA ILE A 15 -21.97 -4.81 0.56
C ILE A 15 -23.12 -4.32 -0.33
N ASN A 16 -23.45 -5.05 -1.39
CA ASN A 16 -24.59 -4.73 -2.26
C ASN A 16 -25.93 -4.70 -1.53
N LEU A 17 -26.14 -5.60 -0.56
CA LEU A 17 -27.37 -5.66 0.22
C LEU A 17 -27.51 -4.48 1.18
N ILE A 18 -26.38 -3.99 1.72
CA ILE A 18 -26.41 -2.96 2.77
C ILE A 18 -26.09 -1.54 2.27
N LYS A 19 -25.66 -1.37 1.01
CA LYS A 19 -25.16 -0.07 0.47
C LYS A 19 -26.15 1.10 0.47
N ASN A 20 -27.45 0.82 0.62
CA ASN A 20 -28.51 1.83 0.65
C ASN A 20 -29.00 2.12 2.07
N ASN A 21 -28.43 1.46 3.08
CA ASN A 21 -28.75 1.73 4.47
C ASN A 21 -27.87 2.89 4.95
N GLU A 22 -28.48 4.06 5.15
CA GLU A 22 -27.79 5.29 5.54
C GLU A 22 -27.27 5.26 6.99
N ASP A 23 -27.76 4.32 7.82
CA ASP A 23 -27.32 4.13 9.20
C ASP A 23 -26.02 3.30 9.32
N LEU A 24 -25.53 2.74 8.20
CA LEU A 24 -24.38 1.85 8.18
C LEU A 24 -23.15 2.52 7.60
N GLU A 25 -22.10 2.59 8.42
CA GLU A 25 -20.79 3.07 7.99
C GLU A 25 -19.82 1.89 7.86
N PHE A 26 -18.95 1.92 6.85
CA PHE A 26 -17.96 0.86 6.64
C PHE A 26 -16.55 1.40 6.51
N ILE A 27 -15.58 0.55 6.83
CA ILE A 27 -14.15 0.81 6.62
C ILE A 27 -13.61 -0.30 5.73
N ILE A 28 -13.11 0.08 4.56
CA ILE A 28 -12.41 -0.86 3.68
C ILE A 28 -10.92 -0.88 4.03
N GLY A 29 -10.45 -2.04 4.48
CA GLY A 29 -9.02 -2.31 4.70
C GLY A 29 -8.23 -2.44 3.40
N SER A 30 -6.91 -2.21 3.46
CA SER A 30 -6.03 -2.22 2.28
C SER A 30 -5.99 -3.58 1.57
N GLY A 31 -5.97 -4.69 2.31
CA GLY A 31 -5.93 -6.04 1.73
C GLY A 31 -7.16 -6.35 0.87
N PHE A 32 -8.32 -5.84 1.26
CA PHE A 32 -9.55 -5.93 0.44
C PHE A 32 -9.49 -4.99 -0.77
N SER A 33 -8.93 -3.78 -0.60
CA SER A 33 -8.76 -2.80 -1.69
C SER A 33 -7.82 -3.27 -2.81
N GLU A 34 -6.90 -4.21 -2.55
CA GLU A 34 -5.95 -4.75 -3.54
C GLU A 34 -6.64 -5.55 -4.65
N SER A 35 -7.71 -6.25 -4.30
CA SER A 35 -8.35 -7.23 -5.19
C SER A 35 -9.58 -6.68 -5.94
N LEU A 36 -10.19 -5.58 -5.45
CA LEU A 36 -11.57 -5.21 -5.80
C LEU A 36 -11.75 -3.94 -6.63
N GLU A 37 -10.72 -3.47 -7.33
CA GLU A 37 -10.84 -2.28 -8.19
C GLU A 37 -11.94 -2.36 -9.27
N LYS A 38 -12.49 -3.56 -9.53
CA LYS A 38 -13.47 -3.84 -10.57
C LYS A 38 -14.89 -4.19 -10.09
N GLU A 39 -15.10 -4.51 -8.81
CA GLU A 39 -16.36 -5.20 -8.39
C GLU A 39 -17.16 -4.51 -7.28
N LEU A 40 -16.67 -3.42 -6.69
CA LEU A 40 -17.43 -2.74 -5.63
C LEU A 40 -18.51 -1.81 -6.22
N PRO A 41 -19.79 -2.00 -5.85
CA PRO A 41 -20.87 -1.09 -6.20
C PRO A 41 -20.63 0.27 -5.54
N LEU A 42 -20.66 1.31 -6.36
CA LEU A 42 -20.25 2.66 -6.03
C LEU A 42 -21.31 3.43 -5.22
N ASN A 43 -21.59 3.02 -3.98
CA ASN A 43 -22.09 3.98 -2.97
C ASN A 43 -21.00 4.20 -1.92
N LEU A 44 -20.02 5.02 -2.31
CA LEU A 44 -18.77 5.26 -1.59
C LEU A 44 -18.89 6.30 -0.46
N SER A 45 -20.06 6.92 -0.30
CA SER A 45 -20.33 7.92 0.74
C SER A 45 -20.19 7.35 2.17
N LEU A 46 -20.37 6.05 2.33
CA LEU A 46 -20.35 5.36 3.62
C LEU A 46 -18.96 4.83 4.02
N ASN A 47 -17.95 4.92 3.14
CA ASN A 47 -16.58 4.50 3.47
C ASN A 47 -15.87 5.56 4.32
N LYS A 48 -15.57 5.24 5.58
CA LYS A 48 -14.80 6.11 6.48
C LYS A 48 -13.28 6.05 6.27
N GLY A 49 -12.82 5.14 5.41
CA GLY A 49 -11.41 5.02 5.03
C GLY A 49 -11.01 5.92 3.86
N ASN A 50 -9.87 5.59 3.25
CA ASN A 50 -9.41 6.26 2.03
C ASN A 50 -10.37 5.96 0.87
N SER A 51 -10.62 6.97 0.03
CA SER A 51 -11.44 6.79 -1.17
C SER A 51 -10.80 5.81 -2.17
N ILE A 52 -11.61 5.13 -2.98
CA ILE A 52 -11.11 4.25 -4.05
C ILE A 52 -10.22 5.04 -5.03
N TYR A 53 -10.57 6.30 -5.31
CA TYR A 53 -9.73 7.18 -6.13
C TYR A 53 -8.33 7.32 -5.57
N LEU A 54 -8.20 7.56 -4.26
CA LEU A 54 -6.91 7.66 -3.59
C LEU A 54 -6.14 6.33 -3.69
N HIS A 55 -6.81 5.20 -3.46
CA HIS A 55 -6.20 3.87 -3.64
C HIS A 55 -5.67 3.64 -5.07
N LYS A 56 -6.44 3.96 -6.11
CA LYS A 56 -5.99 3.85 -7.51
C LYS A 56 -4.80 4.77 -7.79
N LYS A 57 -4.81 5.97 -7.21
CA LYS A 57 -3.74 6.95 -7.38
C LYS A 57 -2.43 6.45 -6.77
N ILE A 58 -2.44 5.96 -5.52
CA ILE A 58 -1.23 5.45 -4.85
C ILE A 58 -0.70 4.16 -5.50
N LYS A 59 -1.58 3.33 -6.08
CA LYS A 59 -1.22 2.10 -6.81
C LYS A 59 -0.79 2.33 -8.25
N SER A 60 -0.21 3.50 -8.54
CA SER A 60 0.14 3.87 -9.91
C SER A 60 1.44 4.64 -9.99
N LYS A 61 2.00 4.70 -11.20
CA LYS A 61 3.14 5.57 -11.52
C LYS A 61 2.88 7.05 -11.18
N LYS A 62 1.62 7.50 -11.19
CA LYS A 62 1.26 8.89 -10.87
C LYS A 62 1.69 9.27 -9.45
N PHE A 63 1.65 8.32 -8.51
CA PHE A 63 2.09 8.54 -7.15
C PHE A 63 3.55 9.01 -7.07
N PHE A 64 4.45 8.35 -7.79
CA PHE A 64 5.87 8.73 -7.82
C PHE A 64 6.10 10.12 -8.42
N LEU A 65 5.30 10.49 -9.43
CA LEU A 65 5.35 11.83 -10.01
C LEU A 65 4.90 12.89 -9.00
N ASP A 66 3.84 12.59 -8.24
CA ASP A 66 3.34 13.49 -7.20
C ASP A 66 4.34 13.63 -6.04
N LEU A 67 4.99 12.54 -5.60
CA LEU A 67 6.06 12.61 -4.60
C LEU A 67 7.20 13.51 -5.07
N LYS A 68 7.65 13.35 -6.33
CA LYS A 68 8.70 14.19 -6.92
C LYS A 68 8.27 15.66 -7.01
N LYS A 69 7.03 15.94 -7.43
CA LYS A 69 6.49 17.30 -7.50
C LYS A 69 6.50 17.99 -6.13
N ASN A 70 6.22 17.23 -5.07
CA ASN A 70 6.23 17.71 -3.68
C ASN A 70 7.62 17.66 -3.03
N LYS A 71 8.70 17.45 -3.80
CA LYS A 71 10.09 17.38 -3.31
C LYS A 71 10.31 16.30 -2.23
N ILE A 72 9.50 15.26 -2.22
CA ILE A 72 9.68 14.11 -1.33
C ILE A 72 10.79 13.23 -1.92
N CYS A 73 11.79 12.92 -1.11
CA CYS A 73 12.87 12.02 -1.50
C CYS A 73 12.33 10.62 -1.78
N ILE A 74 12.61 10.10 -2.98
CA ILE A 74 12.22 8.76 -3.39
C ILE A 74 13.44 7.97 -3.86
N PRO A 75 13.47 6.64 -3.64
CA PRO A 75 14.46 5.78 -4.25
C PRO A 75 14.47 5.93 -5.78
N HIS A 76 15.63 5.73 -6.39
CA HIS A 76 15.68 5.60 -7.85
C HIS A 76 14.82 4.40 -8.30
N TRP A 77 13.95 4.62 -9.27
CA TRP A 77 13.07 3.61 -9.84
C TRP A 77 12.97 3.78 -11.36
N THR A 78 12.73 2.67 -12.06
CA THR A 78 12.67 2.66 -13.53
C THR A 78 11.76 1.53 -14.04
N LEU A 79 11.19 1.73 -15.23
CA LEU A 79 10.47 0.69 -15.98
C LEU A 79 11.38 -0.05 -16.97
N LYS A 80 12.58 0.48 -17.22
CA LYS A 80 13.55 -0.10 -18.14
C LYS A 80 14.49 -1.03 -17.37
N LYS A 81 14.90 -2.12 -18.00
CA LYS A 81 15.88 -3.06 -17.44
C LYS A 81 17.20 -2.33 -17.19
N ASP A 82 17.61 -2.26 -15.94
CA ASP A 82 18.97 -1.91 -15.57
C ASP A 82 19.74 -3.21 -15.29
N ILE A 83 20.99 -3.32 -15.74
CA ILE A 83 21.73 -4.59 -15.85
C ILE A 83 22.32 -5.01 -14.49
N SER A 84 22.28 -4.14 -13.47
CA SER A 84 22.89 -4.40 -12.17
C SER A 84 22.03 -5.27 -11.23
N SER A 85 22.70 -6.04 -10.38
CA SER A 85 22.09 -6.92 -9.37
C SER A 85 21.50 -6.18 -8.15
N ASN A 86 21.61 -4.85 -8.09
CA ASN A 86 21.25 -4.05 -6.90
C ASN A 86 19.83 -3.46 -6.95
N TYR A 87 18.89 -4.20 -7.53
CA TYR A 87 17.51 -3.78 -7.71
C TYR A 87 16.51 -4.76 -7.07
N LEU A 88 15.37 -4.21 -6.67
CA LEU A 88 14.15 -4.95 -6.35
C LEU A 88 13.20 -4.87 -7.54
N VAL A 89 12.40 -5.90 -7.73
CA VAL A 89 11.20 -5.89 -8.58
C VAL A 89 9.99 -5.70 -7.68
N LYS A 90 9.21 -4.65 -7.94
CA LYS A 90 8.01 -4.32 -7.17
C LYS A 90 6.82 -4.17 -8.08
N ASP A 91 5.65 -4.56 -7.59
CA ASP A 91 4.37 -4.24 -8.24
C ASP A 91 3.77 -2.95 -7.67
N PHE A 92 3.23 -2.09 -8.52
CA PHE A 92 2.51 -0.87 -8.10
C PHE A 92 1.30 -1.18 -7.22
N LYS A 93 0.73 -2.38 -7.33
CA LYS A 93 -0.43 -2.81 -6.54
C LYS A 93 -0.06 -3.34 -5.15
N SER A 94 1.22 -3.57 -4.88
CA SER A 94 1.65 -4.21 -3.63
C SER A 94 1.35 -3.36 -2.40
N PHE A 95 0.67 -3.94 -1.42
CA PHE A 95 0.78 -3.51 -0.02
C PHE A 95 1.39 -4.63 0.83
N GLY A 96 1.84 -4.28 2.03
CA GLY A 96 2.38 -5.23 2.98
C GLY A 96 3.65 -5.96 2.53
N GLY A 97 4.23 -5.59 1.39
CA GLY A 97 5.41 -6.25 0.83
C GLY A 97 5.16 -7.58 0.10
N ASN A 98 3.90 -7.93 -0.16
CA ASN A 98 3.52 -9.22 -0.76
C ASN A 98 4.00 -9.44 -2.21
N MET A 99 4.32 -8.36 -2.93
CA MET A 99 4.74 -8.43 -4.34
C MET A 99 6.06 -7.69 -4.55
N ILE A 100 7.01 -7.90 -3.63
CA ILE A 100 8.37 -7.38 -3.69
C ILE A 100 9.33 -8.56 -3.78
N ASN A 101 10.18 -8.57 -4.80
CA ASN A 101 11.15 -9.63 -5.02
C ASN A 101 12.54 -9.04 -5.29
N ASN A 102 13.58 -9.81 -4.98
CA ASN A 102 14.93 -9.49 -5.46
C ASN A 102 14.99 -9.60 -6.98
N TYR A 103 15.77 -8.74 -7.62
CA TYR A 103 16.01 -8.86 -9.05
C TYR A 103 16.79 -10.13 -9.38
N ILE A 104 16.36 -10.84 -10.43
CA ILE A 104 17.07 -11.96 -11.04
C ILE A 104 17.29 -11.61 -12.52
N LYS A 105 18.51 -11.84 -13.03
CA LYS A 105 19.03 -11.35 -14.34
C LYS A 105 18.11 -11.60 -15.57
N LYS A 106 17.21 -12.57 -15.48
CA LYS A 106 16.29 -13.02 -16.54
C LYS A 106 14.84 -12.57 -16.39
N ILE A 107 14.48 -11.77 -15.36
CA ILE A 107 13.09 -11.32 -15.17
C ILE A 107 12.69 -10.29 -16.24
N LYS A 108 11.53 -10.51 -16.85
CA LYS A 108 10.80 -9.51 -17.66
C LYS A 108 9.69 -8.92 -16.82
N LEU A 109 9.64 -7.59 -16.70
CA LEU A 109 8.57 -6.91 -15.98
C LEU A 109 7.23 -7.08 -16.69
N ASN A 110 6.17 -7.27 -15.92
CA ASN A 110 4.81 -7.08 -16.41
C ASN A 110 4.43 -5.58 -16.44
N LYS A 111 3.21 -5.23 -16.89
CA LYS A 111 2.74 -3.84 -17.02
C LYS A 111 2.59 -3.10 -15.67
N THR A 112 2.49 -3.83 -14.55
CA THR A 112 2.27 -3.27 -13.21
C THR A 112 3.54 -3.28 -12.37
N GLN A 113 4.65 -3.76 -12.91
CA GLN A 113 5.92 -3.86 -12.19
C GLN A 113 6.91 -2.76 -12.58
N TYR A 114 7.82 -2.48 -11.66
CA TYR A 114 8.94 -1.56 -11.82
C TYR A 114 10.17 -2.07 -11.07
N PHE A 115 11.34 -1.60 -11.48
CA PHE A 115 12.59 -1.79 -10.74
C PHE A 115 12.78 -0.65 -9.75
N GLN A 116 13.24 -0.95 -8.54
CA GLN A 116 13.65 0.04 -7.55
C GLN A 116 15.04 -0.28 -7.02
N LYS A 117 15.95 0.69 -6.97
CA LYS A 117 17.28 0.48 -6.40
C LYS A 117 17.15 0.07 -4.92
N ILE A 118 17.94 -0.91 -4.50
CA ILE A 118 18.00 -1.32 -3.10
C ILE A 118 18.56 -0.17 -2.26
N ILE A 119 17.89 0.14 -1.15
CA ILE A 119 18.37 1.07 -0.13
C ILE A 119 18.61 0.27 1.15
N LYS A 120 19.79 0.44 1.74
CA LYS A 120 20.12 -0.11 3.05
C LYS A 120 19.77 0.91 4.12
N GLY A 121 19.19 0.46 5.22
CA GLY A 121 18.81 1.32 6.35
C GLY A 121 17.69 0.74 7.17
N GLU A 122 17.24 1.50 8.17
CA GLU A 122 16.09 1.13 8.98
C GLU A 122 14.78 1.36 8.22
N HIS A 123 13.83 0.42 8.40
CA HIS A 123 12.49 0.57 7.82
C HIS A 123 11.54 1.22 8.81
N ILE A 124 11.20 2.47 8.54
CA ILE A 124 10.29 3.28 9.33
C ILE A 124 9.07 3.67 8.51
N SER A 125 7.93 3.80 9.17
CA SER A 125 6.71 4.36 8.59
C SER A 125 6.12 5.42 9.51
N ILE A 126 5.39 6.37 8.93
CA ILE A 126 4.66 7.39 9.69
C ILE A 126 3.18 7.02 9.66
N GLN A 127 2.56 6.93 10.83
CA GLN A 127 1.11 6.85 10.94
C GLN A 127 0.55 8.27 11.06
N PHE A 128 -0.41 8.61 10.21
CA PHE A 128 -1.06 9.91 10.20
C PHE A 128 -2.54 9.76 9.84
N TYR A 129 -3.35 10.77 10.16
CA TYR A 129 -4.66 10.95 9.56
C TYR A 129 -4.75 12.33 8.92
N SER A 130 -5.62 12.45 7.92
CA SER A 130 -5.96 13.73 7.32
C SER A 130 -7.46 13.87 7.15
N LYS A 131 -7.99 15.04 7.49
CA LYS A 131 -9.40 15.41 7.33
C LYS A 131 -9.47 16.90 7.04
N ASP A 132 -10.28 17.32 6.07
CA ASP A 132 -10.52 18.73 5.75
C ASP A 132 -9.22 19.55 5.56
N LEU A 133 -8.24 18.94 4.89
CA LEU A 133 -6.88 19.47 4.65
C LEU A 133 -5.97 19.57 5.88
N ASP A 134 -6.48 19.31 7.09
CA ASP A 134 -5.65 19.13 8.27
C ASP A 134 -4.96 17.77 8.25
N ILE A 135 -3.70 17.75 8.68
CA ILE A 135 -2.87 16.55 8.76
C ILE A 135 -2.31 16.44 10.18
N LYS A 136 -2.53 15.30 10.83
CA LYS A 136 -1.94 15.02 12.15
C LYS A 136 -1.12 13.73 12.09
N ILE A 137 0.15 13.88 12.44
CA ILE A 137 1.07 12.76 12.66
C ILE A 137 0.77 12.14 14.02
N LEU A 138 0.57 10.82 14.05
CA LEU A 138 0.22 10.06 15.26
C LEU A 138 1.42 9.35 15.87
N SER A 139 2.23 8.70 15.04
CA SER A 139 3.41 7.96 15.50
C SER A 139 4.41 7.71 14.38
N ILE A 140 5.66 7.50 14.78
CA ILE A 140 6.67 6.84 13.95
C ILE A 140 6.66 5.36 14.33
N CYS A 141 6.55 4.50 13.33
CA CYS A 141 6.44 3.07 13.53
C CYS A 141 7.65 2.36 12.93
N LYS A 142 8.21 1.42 13.67
CA LYS A 142 9.17 0.46 13.14
C LYS A 142 8.39 -0.66 12.44
N GLN A 143 8.85 -1.09 11.28
CA GLN A 143 8.26 -2.24 10.60
C GLN A 143 9.15 -3.47 10.79
N LEU A 144 8.53 -4.57 11.20
CA LEU A 144 9.18 -5.87 11.32
C LEU A 144 8.73 -6.75 10.16
N PHE A 145 9.71 -7.35 9.49
CA PHE A 145 9.47 -8.22 8.34
C PHE A 145 9.44 -9.67 8.78
N ARG A 146 8.66 -10.48 8.05
CA ARG A 146 8.59 -11.92 8.24
C ARG A 146 9.97 -12.53 8.02
N LYS A 147 10.34 -13.48 8.88
CA LYS A 147 11.56 -14.31 8.74
C LYS A 147 11.35 -15.41 7.69
N ASP A 148 11.02 -15.02 6.46
CA ASP A 148 10.84 -15.93 5.32
C ASP A 148 11.87 -15.58 4.24
N HIS A 149 12.76 -16.53 3.92
CA HIS A 149 13.80 -16.32 2.90
C HIS A 149 13.23 -16.17 1.49
N CYS A 150 12.07 -16.77 1.20
CA CYS A 150 11.41 -16.68 -0.10
C CYS A 150 10.67 -15.35 -0.24
N ASN A 151 10.10 -14.83 0.85
CA ASN A 151 9.35 -13.56 0.86
C ASN A 151 9.84 -12.61 1.97
N PRO A 152 11.10 -12.13 1.89
CA PRO A 152 11.75 -11.42 3.00
C PRO A 152 11.22 -10.00 3.23
N PHE A 153 10.35 -9.50 2.34
CA PHE A 153 9.85 -8.13 2.39
C PHE A 153 8.41 -8.04 2.94
N ILE A 154 7.79 -9.17 3.28
CA ILE A 154 6.45 -9.16 3.86
C ILE A 154 6.52 -8.51 5.25
N ILE A 155 5.75 -7.44 5.44
CA ILE A 155 5.59 -6.77 6.73
C ILE A 155 4.72 -7.67 7.62
N GLU A 156 5.30 -8.14 8.71
CA GLU A 156 4.63 -9.01 9.68
C GLU A 156 3.99 -8.19 10.80
N SER A 157 4.67 -7.15 11.26
CA SER A 157 4.14 -6.29 12.32
C SER A 157 4.66 -4.86 12.24
N ILE A 158 3.89 -3.96 12.83
CA ILE A 158 4.17 -2.53 12.92
C ILE A 158 4.21 -2.17 14.40
N VAL A 159 5.37 -1.70 14.87
CA VAL A 159 5.58 -1.28 16.26
C VAL A 159 5.57 0.24 16.33
N SER A 160 4.46 0.79 16.80
CA SER A 160 4.29 2.24 16.94
C SER A 160 5.04 2.78 18.17
N LYS A 161 5.89 3.78 17.96
CA LYS A 161 6.45 4.59 19.04
C LYS A 161 5.66 5.90 19.12
N LYS A 162 4.97 6.12 20.25
CA LYS A 162 4.29 7.39 20.50
C LYS A 162 5.33 8.51 20.61
N PHE A 163 5.02 9.66 20.02
CA PHE A 163 5.78 10.88 20.29
C PHE A 163 5.58 11.24 21.76
N LYS A 164 6.67 11.25 22.55
CA LYS A 164 6.66 12.00 23.80
C LYS A 164 6.71 13.47 23.39
N ARG A 165 5.63 14.22 23.64
CA ARG A 165 5.70 15.69 23.65
C ARG A 165 6.61 16.06 24.81
N THR A 166 7.86 16.41 24.53
CA THR A 166 8.65 17.24 25.44
C THR A 166 8.07 18.64 25.34
N TYR A 167 7.30 19.03 26.35
CA TYR A 167 7.00 20.43 26.60
C TYR A 167 8.32 21.05 27.09
N ASN A 168 8.85 22.02 26.35
CA ASN A 168 9.85 22.97 26.84
C ASN A 168 9.10 24.24 27.25
#